data_AF-A0A379FT37-F1
#
_entry.id   AF-A0A379FT37-F1
#
_cell.length_a   1.000
_cell.length_b   1.000
_cell.length_c   1.000
_cell.angle_alpha   90.00
_cell.angle_beta   90.00
_cell.angle_gamma   90.00
#
_symmetry.space_group_name_H-M   'P 1'
#
loop_
_entity.id
_entity.type
_entity.pdbx_description
1 polymer ?
#
loop_
_entity_poly.entity_id
_entity_poly.type
_entity_poly.pdbx_seq_one_letter_code
_entity_poly.pdbx_strand_id
1 'polypeptide(L)'
;MKLLKTVISTTILVSCGAMASMTGSEVLKVQDGGTPNKVYTSNKPTIKVATYNIGKNELASDVSNLDELNKAIAKIDADVIVLTEIDNKTARSKKVHQIEEIAKANKMDFAFGKALDFDGGEYGVGILSKYKIDKSKVINLPSGDAEQRVVLISQISKPGFDAPIIVMGTHLDWQKDPTIRIGQIRHILDASIGDTDTGFDNIAASIKILAGDFNSTANEQPIQEIRYMWNPVELKGIDYRSWPAVNPAIDIDHIFTFKGQVWDVKNMEIPTDSKEFQWSSVSDHLPIIAELELQEQ
;
A
#
# COMPACT_ATOMS: atom_id res chain seq x y z
N MET A 1 -4.76 -74.41 25.29
CA MET A 1 -3.61 -73.53 25.57
C MET A 1 -3.24 -72.76 24.30
N LYS A 2 -3.64 -71.49 24.20
CA LYS A 2 -2.96 -70.42 23.45
C LYS A 2 -3.75 -69.11 23.67
N LEU A 3 -3.16 -68.23 24.48
CA LEU A 3 -3.66 -66.89 24.78
C LEU A 3 -3.57 -66.01 23.53
N LEU A 4 -4.63 -65.26 23.25
CA LEU A 4 -4.60 -64.06 22.41
C LEU A 4 -3.82 -62.98 23.17
N LYS A 5 -2.70 -62.50 22.62
CA LYS A 5 -2.05 -61.26 23.07
C LYS A 5 -2.27 -60.19 22.01
N THR A 6 -3.15 -59.26 22.34
CA THR A 6 -3.33 -57.99 21.64
C THR A 6 -2.05 -57.16 21.77
N VAL A 7 -1.42 -56.83 20.64
CA VAL A 7 -0.32 -55.87 20.60
C VAL A 7 -0.94 -54.49 20.35
N ILE A 8 -0.93 -53.65 21.39
CA ILE A 8 -1.21 -52.22 21.25
C ILE A 8 0.13 -51.58 20.89
N SER A 9 0.28 -51.16 19.64
CA SER A 9 1.43 -50.36 19.21
C SER A 9 1.15 -48.90 19.56
N THR A 10 1.90 -48.36 20.51
CA THR A 10 1.83 -46.95 20.91
C THR A 10 2.65 -46.13 19.92
N THR A 11 2.00 -45.55 18.91
CA THR A 11 2.67 -44.59 18.02
C THR A 11 2.82 -43.26 18.76
N ILE A 12 4.04 -42.93 19.15
CA ILE A 12 4.40 -41.61 19.67
C ILE A 12 4.40 -40.65 18.48
N LEU A 13 3.36 -39.82 18.37
CA LEU A 13 3.34 -38.65 17.50
C LEU A 13 4.32 -37.63 18.08
N VAL A 14 5.51 -37.53 17.47
CA VAL A 14 6.38 -36.38 17.68
C VAL A 14 5.78 -35.23 16.88
N SER A 15 5.02 -34.35 17.54
CA SER A 15 4.67 -33.06 16.95
C SER A 15 5.95 -32.23 16.86
N CYS A 16 6.49 -32.09 15.65
CA CYS A 16 7.47 -31.06 15.36
C CYS A 16 6.74 -29.72 15.51
N GLY A 17 6.84 -29.12 16.70
CA GLY A 17 6.39 -27.76 16.91
C GLY A 17 7.28 -26.84 16.09
N ALA A 18 6.79 -26.38 14.94
CA ALA A 18 7.32 -25.18 14.32
C ALA A 18 7.05 -24.05 15.31
N MET A 19 8.04 -23.70 16.13
CA MET A 19 8.05 -22.41 16.81
C MET A 19 8.24 -21.37 15.71
N ALA A 20 7.12 -20.89 15.17
CA ALA A 20 7.11 -19.55 14.61
C ALA A 20 7.58 -18.63 15.74
N SER A 21 8.72 -17.97 15.56
CA SER A 21 9.12 -16.89 16.45
C SER A 21 8.00 -15.86 16.41
N MET A 22 7.15 -15.84 17.42
CA MET A 22 6.22 -14.74 17.61
C MET A 22 7.08 -13.51 17.88
N THR A 23 7.19 -12.63 16.90
CA THR A 23 7.82 -11.30 17.06
C THR A 23 6.95 -10.37 17.92
N GLY A 24 5.74 -10.77 18.29
CA GLY A 24 4.83 -10.00 19.14
C GLY A 24 5.00 -10.25 20.64
N SER A 25 6.18 -10.01 21.21
CA SER A 25 6.36 -10.10 22.69
C SER A 25 7.34 -9.09 23.27
N GLU A 26 7.76 -8.06 22.53
CA GLU A 26 8.31 -6.89 23.20
C GLU A 26 7.15 -6.11 23.83
N VAL A 27 7.23 -5.87 25.14
CA VAL A 27 6.32 -4.94 25.82
C VAL A 27 6.37 -3.64 25.02
N LEU A 28 5.23 -3.18 24.49
CA LEU A 28 5.12 -1.89 23.80
C LEU A 28 5.88 -0.86 24.63
N LYS A 29 7.02 -0.38 24.12
CA LYS A 29 7.80 0.65 24.82
C LYS A 29 6.85 1.81 25.05
N VAL A 30 6.76 2.27 26.30
CA VAL A 30 6.04 3.50 26.63
C VAL A 30 6.62 4.60 25.75
N GLN A 31 5.81 5.14 24.83
CA GLN A 31 6.21 6.25 23.99
C GLN A 31 6.04 7.55 24.79
N ASP A 32 7.12 8.34 24.89
CA ASP A 32 7.15 9.66 25.55
C ASP A 32 7.10 10.79 24.50
N GLY A 33 6.37 10.57 23.40
CA GLY A 33 6.29 11.48 22.26
C GLY A 33 5.32 11.00 21.18
N GLY A 34 5.25 11.73 20.06
CA GLY A 34 4.35 11.44 18.93
C GLY A 34 3.41 12.59 18.62
N THR A 35 2.45 12.35 17.71
CA THR A 35 1.38 13.31 17.42
C THR A 35 0.38 13.27 18.57
N PRO A 36 0.20 14.36 19.34
CA PRO A 36 -0.76 14.38 20.43
C PRO A 36 -2.18 14.36 19.87
N ASN A 37 -3.08 13.64 20.55
CA ASN A 37 -4.49 13.66 20.18
C ASN A 37 -5.03 15.10 20.17
N LYS A 38 -5.70 15.47 19.08
CA LYS A 38 -6.43 16.73 18.96
C LYS A 38 -7.67 16.54 18.11
N VAL A 39 -8.83 16.87 18.70
CA VAL A 39 -10.11 16.98 17.99
C VAL A 39 -10.22 18.37 17.36
N TYR A 40 -10.51 18.42 16.07
CA TYR A 40 -10.62 19.66 15.30
C TYR A 40 -12.07 20.17 15.25
N THR A 41 -12.31 21.35 15.83
CA THR A 41 -13.63 22.00 15.82
C THR A 41 -13.79 23.04 14.70
N SER A 42 -12.68 23.48 14.09
CA SER A 42 -12.63 24.40 12.95
C SER A 42 -11.30 24.22 12.19
N ASN A 43 -11.23 24.72 10.95
CA ASN A 43 -10.01 24.64 10.10
C ASN A 43 -9.44 23.22 10.01
N LYS A 44 -10.32 22.25 9.72
CA LYS A 44 -9.95 20.83 9.67
C LYS A 44 -8.97 20.58 8.52
N PRO A 45 -7.84 19.87 8.76
CA PRO A 45 -6.90 19.52 7.71
C PRO A 45 -7.58 18.61 6.67
N THR A 46 -7.31 18.82 5.39
CA THR A 46 -7.82 17.97 4.30
C THR A 46 -6.67 17.39 3.50
N ILE A 47 -6.86 16.24 2.85
CA ILE A 47 -5.88 15.67 1.91
C ILE A 47 -6.59 14.84 0.83
N LYS A 48 -6.19 15.02 -0.43
CA LYS A 48 -6.61 14.16 -1.53
C LYS A 48 -5.56 13.09 -1.77
N VAL A 49 -5.89 11.82 -1.57
CA VAL A 49 -4.97 10.69 -1.75
C VAL A 49 -5.46 9.81 -2.87
N ALA A 50 -4.53 9.26 -3.66
CA ALA A 50 -4.85 8.24 -4.64
C ALA A 50 -3.89 7.05 -4.59
N THR A 51 -4.36 5.91 -5.08
CA THR A 51 -3.51 4.80 -5.49
C THR A 51 -3.77 4.44 -6.95
N TYR A 52 -2.73 4.05 -7.67
CA TYR A 52 -2.84 3.63 -9.06
C TYR A 52 -1.74 2.63 -9.43
N ASN A 53 -2.13 1.40 -9.75
CA ASN A 53 -1.25 0.46 -10.43
C ASN A 53 -1.10 0.89 -11.90
N ILE A 54 0.12 1.22 -12.32
CA ILE A 54 0.38 1.75 -13.67
C ILE A 54 0.63 0.65 -14.70
N GLY A 55 0.56 -0.63 -14.32
CA GLY A 55 0.73 -1.77 -15.22
C GLY A 55 2.09 -1.75 -15.93
N LYS A 56 3.14 -1.25 -15.28
CA LYS A 56 4.47 -0.98 -15.87
C LYS A 56 4.47 0.02 -17.05
N ASN A 57 3.36 0.69 -17.32
CA ASN A 57 3.09 1.41 -18.58
C ASN A 57 3.14 0.47 -19.82
N GLU A 58 2.75 -0.79 -19.67
CA GLU A 58 2.89 -1.81 -20.73
C GLU A 58 1.85 -1.71 -21.85
N LEU A 59 0.74 -1.01 -21.61
CA LEU A 59 -0.27 -0.74 -22.64
C LEU A 59 0.19 0.35 -23.62
N ALA A 60 1.21 1.14 -23.27
CA ALA A 60 1.86 2.03 -24.22
C ALA A 60 2.59 1.20 -25.30
N SER A 61 2.62 1.71 -26.53
CA SER A 61 3.43 1.09 -27.60
C SER A 61 4.93 1.05 -27.29
N ASP A 62 5.36 1.88 -26.34
CA ASP A 62 6.71 1.96 -25.81
C ASP A 62 6.63 2.26 -24.30
N VAL A 63 7.09 1.33 -23.46
CA VAL A 63 7.08 1.45 -21.98
C VAL A 63 7.81 2.70 -21.49
N SER A 64 8.79 3.19 -22.25
CA SER A 64 9.52 4.43 -21.93
C SER A 64 8.75 5.72 -22.27
N ASN A 65 7.67 5.63 -23.05
CA ASN A 65 6.81 6.76 -23.38
C ASN A 65 5.72 6.94 -22.31
N LEU A 66 5.90 7.95 -21.47
CA LEU A 66 5.04 8.23 -20.32
C LEU A 66 3.95 9.27 -20.62
N ASP A 67 3.72 9.65 -21.88
CA ASP A 67 2.83 10.77 -22.22
C ASP A 67 1.38 10.55 -21.77
N GLU A 68 0.77 9.42 -22.11
CA GLU A 68 -0.60 9.10 -21.68
C GLU A 68 -0.69 8.83 -20.18
N LEU A 69 0.33 8.18 -19.61
CA LEU A 69 0.42 7.99 -18.17
C LEU A 69 0.49 9.33 -17.43
N ASN A 70 1.29 10.28 -17.90
CA ASN A 70 1.37 11.61 -17.31
C ASN A 70 0.04 12.37 -17.40
N LYS A 71 -0.74 12.20 -18.48
CA LYS A 71 -2.10 12.74 -18.56
C LYS A 71 -3.03 12.10 -17.53
N ALA A 72 -2.93 10.79 -17.31
CA ALA A 72 -3.70 10.08 -16.28
C ALA A 72 -3.33 10.60 -14.88
N ILE A 73 -2.04 10.69 -14.55
CA ILE A 73 -1.54 11.22 -13.27
C ILE A 73 -2.01 12.67 -13.05
N ALA A 74 -1.93 13.52 -14.07
CA ALA A 74 -2.42 14.90 -13.99
C ALA A 74 -3.94 14.97 -13.76
N LYS A 75 -4.72 14.04 -14.33
CA LYS A 75 -6.17 13.94 -14.12
C LYS A 75 -6.56 13.44 -12.73
N ILE A 76 -5.74 12.59 -12.10
CA ILE A 76 -5.94 12.15 -10.71
C ILE A 76 -5.92 13.37 -9.77
N ASP A 77 -5.00 14.32 -10.02
CA ASP A 77 -4.88 15.60 -9.31
C ASP A 77 -4.88 15.47 -7.77
N ALA A 78 -4.32 14.38 -7.24
CA ALA A 78 -4.24 14.15 -5.80
C ALA A 78 -3.03 14.89 -5.18
N ASP A 79 -3.12 15.15 -3.88
CA ASP A 79 -2.00 15.68 -3.08
C ASP A 79 -0.86 14.66 -2.97
N VAL A 80 -1.22 13.39 -2.80
CA VAL A 80 -0.30 12.26 -2.71
C VAL A 80 -0.86 11.10 -3.53
N ILE A 81 0.01 10.47 -4.33
CA ILE A 81 -0.34 9.32 -5.15
C ILE A 81 0.62 8.18 -4.83
N VAL A 82 0.10 7.03 -4.42
CA VAL A 82 0.84 5.77 -4.37
C VAL A 82 0.76 5.11 -5.74
N LEU A 83 1.91 4.82 -6.34
CA LEU A 83 2.00 4.10 -7.61
C LEU A 83 2.62 2.74 -7.38
N THR A 84 2.02 1.70 -7.93
CA THR A 84 2.62 0.36 -7.98
C THR A 84 3.09 0.05 -9.40
N GLU A 85 3.95 -0.95 -9.54
CA GLU A 85 4.46 -1.40 -10.84
C GLU A 85 5.38 -0.42 -11.57
N ILE A 86 6.27 0.23 -10.80
CA ILE A 86 7.22 1.20 -11.32
C ILE A 86 8.50 0.50 -11.82
N ASP A 87 8.88 0.72 -13.08
CA ASP A 87 10.22 0.45 -13.57
C ASP A 87 11.21 1.57 -13.18
N ASN A 88 12.38 1.16 -12.68
CA ASN A 88 13.53 2.04 -12.51
C ASN A 88 14.73 1.48 -13.26
N LYS A 89 15.06 2.12 -14.39
CA LYS A 89 16.23 1.80 -15.22
C LYS A 89 16.25 0.35 -15.73
N THR A 90 15.09 -0.24 -15.97
CA THR A 90 14.96 -1.57 -16.59
C THR A 90 15.23 -1.50 -18.10
N ALA A 91 15.61 -2.61 -18.74
CA ALA A 91 15.88 -2.60 -20.18
C ALA A 91 14.62 -2.34 -21.01
N ARG A 92 13.45 -2.88 -20.61
CA ARG A 92 12.15 -2.64 -21.26
C ARG A 92 11.72 -1.17 -21.22
N SER A 93 12.07 -0.46 -20.15
CA SER A 93 11.84 0.99 -20.03
C SER A 93 12.97 1.81 -20.68
N LYS A 94 13.87 1.20 -21.45
CA LYS A 94 15.04 1.85 -22.08
C LYS A 94 15.90 2.63 -21.09
N LYS A 95 16.03 2.09 -19.88
CA LYS A 95 16.77 2.70 -18.76
C LYS A 95 16.17 4.01 -18.23
N VAL A 96 14.87 4.25 -18.45
CA VAL A 96 14.14 5.38 -17.84
C VAL A 96 13.93 5.15 -16.34
N HIS A 97 14.09 6.21 -15.56
CA HIS A 97 13.69 6.24 -14.15
C HIS A 97 12.22 6.70 -14.09
N GLN A 98 11.25 5.78 -14.21
CA GLN A 98 9.85 6.17 -14.47
C GLN A 98 9.30 7.13 -13.42
N ILE A 99 9.44 6.81 -12.12
CA ILE A 99 8.89 7.66 -11.06
C ILE A 99 9.49 9.08 -11.05
N GLU A 100 10.78 9.24 -11.36
CA GLU A 100 11.44 10.55 -11.44
C GLU A 100 10.89 11.36 -12.63
N GLU A 101 10.75 10.74 -13.80
CA GLU A 101 10.20 11.41 -14.98
C GLU A 101 8.70 11.76 -14.82
N ILE A 102 7.91 10.87 -14.20
CA ILE A 102 6.51 11.15 -13.85
C ILE A 102 6.43 12.32 -12.86
N ALA A 103 7.25 12.30 -11.81
CA ALA A 103 7.29 13.36 -10.80
C ALA A 103 7.64 14.71 -11.42
N LYS A 104 8.66 14.75 -12.28
CA LYS A 104 9.08 15.94 -13.01
C LYS A 104 7.99 16.48 -13.92
N ALA A 105 7.34 15.61 -14.70
CA ALA A 105 6.26 16.02 -15.61
C ALA A 105 5.05 16.61 -14.86
N ASN A 106 4.76 16.09 -13.66
CA ASN A 106 3.62 16.49 -12.84
C ASN A 106 3.97 17.52 -11.75
N LYS A 107 5.24 17.98 -11.68
CA LYS A 107 5.76 18.92 -10.68
C LYS A 107 5.55 18.45 -9.24
N MET A 108 5.82 17.18 -8.99
CA MET A 108 5.70 16.53 -7.69
C MET A 108 7.08 16.12 -7.16
N ASP A 109 7.21 16.02 -5.85
CA ASP A 109 8.30 15.31 -5.18
C ASP A 109 8.04 13.80 -5.26
N PHE A 110 9.08 12.98 -5.08
CA PHE A 110 8.93 11.52 -5.19
C PHE A 110 9.81 10.71 -4.24
N ALA A 111 9.33 9.52 -3.93
CA ALA A 111 10.10 8.46 -3.29
C ALA A 111 9.93 7.15 -4.07
N PHE A 112 11.02 6.39 -4.19
CA PHE A 112 11.03 5.06 -4.81
C PHE A 112 11.38 3.99 -3.79
N GLY A 113 10.57 2.94 -3.75
CA GLY A 113 10.79 1.75 -2.97
C GLY A 113 11.08 0.57 -3.87
N LYS A 114 12.36 0.25 -4.05
CA LYS A 114 12.81 -0.95 -4.76
C LYS A 114 12.25 -2.19 -4.07
N ALA A 115 11.49 -2.99 -4.80
CA ALA A 115 11.04 -4.31 -4.36
C ALA A 115 11.99 -5.41 -4.80
N LEU A 116 12.44 -5.40 -6.05
CA LEU A 116 13.39 -6.38 -6.58
C LEU A 116 14.28 -5.79 -7.69
N ASP A 117 15.39 -6.49 -7.96
CA ASP A 117 16.13 -6.33 -9.21
C ASP A 117 15.33 -6.98 -10.35
N PHE A 118 15.18 -6.27 -11.47
CA PHE A 118 14.41 -6.75 -12.62
C PHE A 118 15.00 -6.20 -13.92
N ASP A 119 15.19 -7.07 -14.92
CA ASP A 119 15.57 -6.67 -16.29
C ASP A 119 16.76 -5.67 -16.36
N GLY A 120 17.79 -5.95 -15.55
CA GLY A 120 19.00 -5.13 -15.43
C GLY A 120 18.76 -3.73 -14.83
N GLY A 121 17.65 -3.53 -14.15
CA GLY A 121 17.29 -2.36 -13.34
C GLY A 121 16.54 -2.82 -12.10
N GLU A 122 15.57 -2.03 -11.67
CA GLU A 122 14.82 -2.24 -10.44
C GLU A 122 13.32 -2.09 -10.70
N TYR A 123 12.52 -2.74 -9.86
CA TYR A 123 11.07 -2.70 -9.93
C TYR A 123 10.47 -2.52 -8.55
N GLY A 124 9.37 -1.76 -8.43
CA GLY A 124 8.76 -1.55 -7.11
C GLY A 124 7.60 -0.57 -7.05
N VAL A 125 7.54 0.14 -5.92
CA VAL A 125 6.45 1.05 -5.54
C VAL A 125 7.00 2.47 -5.49
N GLY A 126 6.20 3.45 -5.92
CA GLY A 126 6.51 4.87 -5.85
C GLY A 126 5.48 5.64 -5.02
N ILE A 127 5.92 6.75 -4.43
CA ILE A 127 5.03 7.77 -3.88
C ILE A 127 5.35 9.08 -4.57
N LEU A 128 4.32 9.74 -5.10
CA LEU A 128 4.37 11.12 -5.58
C LEU A 128 3.70 12.03 -4.57
N SER A 129 4.25 13.23 -4.34
CA SER A 129 3.62 14.23 -3.48
C SER A 129 3.72 15.64 -4.06
N LYS A 130 2.65 16.43 -3.96
CA LYS A 130 2.70 17.88 -4.21
C LYS A 130 3.52 18.63 -3.14
N TYR A 131 3.79 17.98 -2.01
CA TYR A 131 4.53 18.53 -0.89
C TYR A 131 5.87 17.80 -0.73
N LYS A 132 6.76 18.39 0.07
CA LYS A 132 8.07 17.82 0.31
C LYS A 132 7.95 16.47 1.04
N ILE A 133 8.67 15.47 0.55
CA ILE A 133 8.91 14.21 1.23
C ILE A 133 10.16 14.38 2.11
N ASP A 134 9.98 14.41 3.43
CA ASP A 134 11.07 14.69 4.37
C ASP A 134 11.96 13.47 4.62
N LYS A 135 11.37 12.28 4.56
CA LYS A 135 12.05 11.02 4.84
C LYS A 135 11.29 9.86 4.23
N SER A 136 12.02 8.88 3.69
CA SER A 136 11.45 7.62 3.21
C SER A 136 12.26 6.42 3.70
N LYS A 137 11.57 5.29 3.89
CA LYS A 137 12.15 3.99 4.22
C LYS A 137 11.46 2.90 3.43
N VAL A 138 12.24 1.94 2.95
CA VAL A 138 11.73 0.69 2.36
C VAL A 138 11.86 -0.41 3.41
N ILE A 139 10.78 -1.16 3.59
CA ILE A 139 10.75 -2.37 4.42
C ILE A 139 10.37 -3.55 3.52
N ASN A 140 11.24 -4.57 3.48
CA ASN A 140 10.94 -5.82 2.80
C ASN A 140 9.83 -6.56 3.51
N LEU A 141 8.82 -6.97 2.77
CA LEU A 141 7.75 -7.82 3.25
C LEU A 141 8.15 -9.29 3.10
N PRO A 142 7.68 -10.20 3.95
CA PRO A 142 7.94 -11.62 3.80
C PRO A 142 7.36 -12.15 2.48
N SER A 143 8.23 -12.64 1.60
CA SER A 143 7.84 -13.19 0.28
C SER A 143 8.17 -14.68 0.12
N GLY A 144 9.00 -15.28 0.98
CA GLY A 144 9.48 -16.65 0.77
C GLY A 144 10.18 -16.79 -0.58
N ASP A 145 9.76 -17.76 -1.39
CA ASP A 145 10.26 -17.97 -2.76
C ASP A 145 9.49 -17.15 -3.83
N ALA A 146 8.47 -16.38 -3.44
CA ALA A 146 7.75 -15.48 -4.34
C ALA A 146 8.54 -14.21 -4.64
N GLU A 147 8.05 -13.40 -5.57
CA GLU A 147 8.62 -12.08 -5.85
C GLU A 147 8.72 -11.24 -4.56
N GLN A 148 9.88 -10.63 -4.35
CA GLN A 148 10.08 -9.75 -3.19
C GLN A 148 9.13 -8.55 -3.26
N ARG A 149 8.34 -8.34 -2.21
CA ARG A 149 7.45 -7.19 -2.05
C ARG A 149 7.92 -6.27 -0.94
N VAL A 150 7.51 -5.01 -0.97
CA VAL A 150 7.93 -3.99 0.00
C VAL A 150 6.76 -3.13 0.42
N VAL A 151 6.88 -2.53 1.60
CA VAL A 151 6.14 -1.32 1.94
C VAL A 151 7.12 -0.13 1.93
N LEU A 152 6.78 0.90 1.15
CA LEU A 152 7.46 2.17 1.11
C LEU A 152 6.78 3.13 2.09
N ILE A 153 7.49 3.55 3.13
CA ILE A 153 7.00 4.46 4.16
C ILE A 153 7.61 5.84 3.90
N SER A 154 6.80 6.87 3.72
CA SER A 154 7.25 8.25 3.47
C SER A 154 6.57 9.24 4.41
N GLN A 155 7.34 10.15 4.99
CA GLN A 155 6.86 11.24 5.83
C GLN A 155 6.72 12.51 4.98
N ILE A 156 5.54 13.11 5.00
CA ILE A 156 5.15 14.23 4.15
C ILE A 156 4.67 15.40 5.02
N SER A 157 5.28 16.56 4.85
CA SER A 157 4.88 17.80 5.52
C SER A 157 3.90 18.59 4.66
N LYS A 158 2.60 18.41 4.91
CA LYS A 158 1.53 19.15 4.23
C LYS A 158 1.09 20.38 5.06
N PRO A 159 1.11 21.60 4.50
CA PRO A 159 0.55 22.77 5.16
C PRO A 159 -0.90 22.57 5.58
N GLY A 160 -1.24 23.00 6.80
CA GLY A 160 -2.57 22.86 7.40
C GLY A 160 -2.70 21.67 8.34
N PHE A 161 -1.77 20.70 8.31
CA PHE A 161 -1.65 19.67 9.34
C PHE A 161 -0.73 20.14 10.47
N ASP A 162 -1.06 19.78 11.72
CA ASP A 162 -0.23 20.10 12.89
C ASP A 162 1.01 19.19 13.00
N ALA A 163 0.97 18.03 12.34
CA ALA A 163 2.06 17.07 12.30
C ALA A 163 2.21 16.46 10.89
N PRO A 164 3.42 15.97 10.53
CA PRO A 164 3.63 15.27 9.27
C PRO A 164 2.76 14.01 9.14
N ILE A 165 2.43 13.67 7.90
CA ILE A 165 1.64 12.48 7.56
C ILE A 165 2.60 11.39 7.10
N ILE A 166 2.45 10.19 7.66
CA ILE A 166 3.12 8.99 7.18
C ILE A 166 2.24 8.33 6.12
N VAL A 167 2.74 8.27 4.89
CA VAL A 167 2.10 7.56 3.77
C VAL A 167 2.85 6.27 3.52
N MET A 168 2.13 5.16 3.58
CA MET A 168 2.62 3.81 3.34
C MET A 168 2.09 3.32 2.00
N GLY A 169 2.99 3.01 1.06
CA GLY A 169 2.64 2.45 -0.24
C GLY A 169 3.07 0.99 -0.35
N THR A 170 2.22 0.11 -0.87
CA THR A 170 2.55 -1.32 -1.03
C THR A 170 2.00 -1.95 -2.31
N HIS A 171 2.59 -3.07 -2.72
CA HIS A 171 2.04 -3.95 -3.75
C HIS A 171 2.24 -5.41 -3.29
N LEU A 172 1.17 -6.07 -2.84
CA LEU A 172 1.24 -7.41 -2.25
C LEU A 172 1.38 -8.52 -3.29
N ASP A 173 1.71 -9.72 -2.83
CA ASP A 173 1.82 -10.91 -3.67
C ASP A 173 0.51 -11.26 -4.40
N TRP A 174 0.60 -11.68 -5.66
CA TRP A 174 -0.54 -11.90 -6.54
C TRP A 174 -1.03 -13.36 -6.59
N GLN A 175 -0.37 -14.29 -5.91
CA GLN A 175 -0.71 -15.71 -6.00
C GLN A 175 -2.09 -15.99 -5.42
N LYS A 176 -2.78 -17.01 -5.93
CA LYS A 176 -4.13 -17.33 -5.47
C LYS A 176 -4.20 -17.72 -3.98
N ASP A 177 -3.15 -18.37 -3.46
CA ASP A 177 -3.04 -18.69 -2.04
C ASP A 177 -2.71 -17.41 -1.25
N PRO A 178 -3.59 -16.97 -0.32
CA PRO A 178 -3.39 -15.72 0.42
C PRO A 178 -2.32 -15.83 1.52
N THR A 179 -1.72 -17.00 1.76
CA THR A 179 -0.79 -17.23 2.88
C THR A 179 0.36 -16.22 2.91
N ILE A 180 0.97 -15.94 1.76
CA ILE A 180 2.05 -14.95 1.65
C ILE A 180 1.50 -13.56 1.96
N ARG A 181 0.38 -13.16 1.34
CA ARG A 181 -0.26 -11.86 1.59
C ARG A 181 -0.62 -11.65 3.06
N ILE A 182 -1.10 -12.67 3.77
CA ILE A 182 -1.40 -12.57 5.21
C ILE A 182 -0.12 -12.26 6.01
N GLY A 183 0.98 -12.94 5.69
CA GLY A 183 2.29 -12.65 6.30
C GLY A 183 2.76 -11.21 6.01
N GLN A 184 2.58 -10.75 4.77
CA GLN A 184 2.91 -9.39 4.35
C GLN A 184 2.08 -8.34 5.09
N ILE A 185 0.76 -8.55 5.22
CA ILE A 185 -0.14 -7.68 5.98
C ILE A 185 0.28 -7.59 7.44
N ARG A 186 0.58 -8.72 8.08
CA ARG A 186 1.01 -8.72 9.49
C ARG A 186 2.31 -7.94 9.68
N HIS A 187 3.24 -8.04 8.74
CA HIS A 187 4.46 -7.23 8.80
C HIS A 187 4.19 -5.72 8.59
N ILE A 188 3.19 -5.36 7.78
CA ILE A 188 2.72 -3.97 7.65
C ILE A 188 2.09 -3.49 8.97
N LEU A 189 1.31 -4.33 9.65
CA LEU A 189 0.76 -4.03 10.97
C LEU A 189 1.88 -3.76 11.97
N ASP A 190 2.87 -4.65 12.07
CA ASP A 190 4.04 -4.49 12.95
C ASP A 190 4.78 -3.17 12.66
N ALA A 191 5.04 -2.86 11.38
CA ALA A 191 5.66 -1.61 10.97
C ALA A 191 4.83 -0.38 11.33
N SER A 192 3.50 -0.47 11.26
CA SER A 192 2.60 0.65 11.53
C SER A 192 2.56 1.08 13.00
N ILE A 193 2.95 0.19 13.92
CA ILE A 193 3.01 0.45 15.36
C ILE A 193 4.44 0.46 15.92
N GLY A 194 5.44 0.25 15.06
CA GLY A 194 6.86 0.34 15.44
C GLY A 194 7.43 -0.94 16.06
N ASP A 195 6.75 -2.07 15.93
CA ASP A 195 7.30 -3.39 16.30
C ASP A 195 8.37 -3.83 15.29
N THR A 196 8.26 -3.37 14.04
CA THR A 196 9.35 -3.39 13.06
C THR A 196 10.09 -2.06 13.09
N ASP A 197 11.43 -2.08 13.13
CA ASP A 197 12.24 -0.86 13.04
C ASP A 197 12.07 -0.19 11.66
N THR A 198 11.31 0.90 11.65
CA THR A 198 11.08 1.73 10.47
C THR A 198 12.05 2.91 10.39
N GLY A 199 12.78 3.19 11.47
CA GLY A 199 13.54 4.42 11.65
C GLY A 199 12.68 5.68 11.80
N PHE A 200 11.34 5.61 11.87
CA PHE A 200 10.49 6.76 12.19
C PHE A 200 10.16 6.79 13.67
N ASP A 201 10.52 7.90 14.33
CA ASP A 201 10.27 8.06 15.76
C ASP A 201 8.77 8.16 16.03
N ASN A 202 8.28 7.45 17.06
CA ASN A 202 6.88 7.46 17.49
C ASN A 202 5.87 7.16 16.37
N ILE A 203 6.22 6.26 15.44
CA ILE A 203 5.34 5.90 14.31
C ILE A 203 3.97 5.38 14.77
N ALA A 204 3.88 4.73 15.93
CA ALA A 204 2.62 4.24 16.49
C ALA A 204 1.60 5.37 16.70
N ALA A 205 2.07 6.54 17.13
CA ALA A 205 1.28 7.74 17.39
C ALA A 205 1.38 8.78 16.26
N SER A 206 1.70 8.38 15.03
CA SER A 206 1.73 9.27 13.86
C SER A 206 0.41 9.24 13.07
N ILE A 207 0.12 10.31 12.34
CA ILE A 207 -0.98 10.34 11.36
C ILE A 207 -0.58 9.45 10.18
N LYS A 208 -1.39 8.46 9.84
CA LYS A 208 -1.01 7.42 8.87
C LYS A 208 -2.09 7.15 7.82
N ILE A 209 -1.64 7.00 6.58
CA ILE A 209 -2.44 6.57 5.43
C ILE A 209 -1.70 5.41 4.74
N LEU A 210 -2.40 4.35 4.38
CA LEU A 210 -1.88 3.18 3.67
C LEU A 210 -2.63 3.01 2.36
N ALA A 211 -1.93 2.82 1.26
CA ALA A 211 -2.56 2.67 -0.04
C ALA A 211 -1.72 1.79 -0.97
N GLY A 212 -2.35 1.21 -2.00
CA GLY A 212 -1.66 0.36 -2.96
C GLY A 212 -2.55 -0.69 -3.61
N ASP A 213 -1.90 -1.61 -4.30
CA ASP A 213 -2.51 -2.83 -4.85
C ASP A 213 -2.29 -3.99 -3.87
N PHE A 214 -3.37 -4.48 -3.29
CA PHE A 214 -3.31 -5.53 -2.28
C PHE A 214 -3.50 -6.92 -2.89
N ASN A 215 -3.77 -7.03 -4.19
CA ASN A 215 -4.13 -8.29 -4.85
C ASN A 215 -5.18 -9.09 -4.06
N SER A 216 -6.09 -8.38 -3.37
CA SER A 216 -7.11 -8.95 -2.48
C SER A 216 -8.35 -8.08 -2.50
N THR A 217 -9.50 -8.70 -2.69
CA THR A 217 -10.81 -8.06 -2.55
C THR A 217 -11.09 -7.69 -1.10
N ALA A 218 -11.99 -6.73 -0.86
CA ALA A 218 -12.33 -6.30 0.49
C ALA A 218 -12.82 -7.44 1.41
N ASN A 219 -13.34 -8.52 0.84
CA ASN A 219 -13.87 -9.67 1.60
C ASN A 219 -12.84 -10.78 1.85
N GLU A 220 -11.65 -10.70 1.28
CA GLU A 220 -10.59 -11.70 1.49
C GLU A 220 -9.87 -11.51 2.83
N GLN A 221 -9.35 -12.60 3.38
CA GLN A 221 -8.70 -12.62 4.69
C GLN A 221 -7.57 -11.58 4.86
N PRO A 222 -6.67 -11.32 3.89
CA PRO A 222 -5.65 -10.28 4.03
C PRO A 222 -6.25 -8.90 4.35
N ILE A 223 -7.37 -8.53 3.70
CA ILE A 223 -8.05 -7.26 3.96
C ILE A 223 -8.83 -7.29 5.29
N GLN A 224 -9.32 -8.45 5.73
CA GLN A 224 -9.89 -8.56 7.07
C GLN A 224 -8.84 -8.40 8.18
N GLU A 225 -7.60 -8.85 7.95
CA GLU A 225 -6.50 -8.70 8.91
C GLU A 225 -5.99 -7.26 8.99
N ILE A 226 -5.83 -6.55 7.87
CA ILE A 226 -5.39 -5.14 7.90
C ILE A 226 -6.37 -4.26 8.69
N ARG A 227 -7.67 -4.61 8.66
CA ARG A 227 -8.75 -3.93 9.40
C ARG A 227 -8.61 -3.99 10.92
N TYR A 228 -7.64 -4.71 11.48
CA TYR A 228 -7.35 -4.66 12.91
C TYR A 228 -6.88 -3.27 13.36
N MET A 229 -6.02 -2.61 12.58
CA MET A 229 -5.47 -1.28 12.91
C MET A 229 -5.85 -0.19 11.93
N TRP A 230 -6.45 -0.56 10.79
CA TRP A 230 -6.76 0.36 9.71
C TRP A 230 -8.27 0.38 9.41
N ASN A 231 -8.77 1.54 9.01
CA ASN A 231 -10.13 1.72 8.52
C ASN A 231 -10.08 1.81 6.99
N PRO A 232 -10.88 1.02 6.26
CA PRO A 232 -11.01 1.21 4.81
C PRO A 232 -11.60 2.58 4.54
N VAL A 233 -11.06 3.28 3.55
CA VAL A 233 -11.63 4.54 3.06
C VAL A 233 -12.75 4.17 2.09
N GLU A 234 -13.98 4.31 2.56
CA GLU A 234 -15.17 3.96 1.79
C GLU A 234 -16.25 5.04 1.96
N LEU A 235 -16.93 5.36 0.87
CA LEU A 235 -18.17 6.13 0.78
C LEU A 235 -19.31 5.26 0.21
N LYS A 236 -20.50 5.40 0.78
CA LYS A 236 -21.68 4.61 0.39
C LYS A 236 -22.10 4.91 -1.05
N GLY A 237 -22.43 3.85 -1.80
CA GLY A 237 -22.97 3.96 -3.16
C GLY A 237 -21.90 4.09 -4.26
N ILE A 238 -20.63 3.92 -3.89
CA ILE A 238 -19.50 3.90 -4.81
C ILE A 238 -19.18 2.45 -5.21
N ASP A 239 -18.81 2.26 -6.48
CA ASP A 239 -18.27 1.01 -7.01
C ASP A 239 -16.75 1.05 -6.95
N TYR A 240 -16.16 0.12 -6.21
CA TYR A 240 -14.71 0.06 -5.93
C TYR A 240 -13.95 -0.84 -6.89
N ARG A 241 -14.62 -1.48 -7.84
CA ARG A 241 -13.94 -2.40 -8.75
C ARG A 241 -12.93 -1.61 -9.57
N SER A 242 -11.67 -2.01 -9.49
CA SER A 242 -10.55 -1.33 -10.15
C SER A 242 -9.94 -2.18 -11.27
N TRP A 243 -10.13 -3.50 -11.22
CA TRP A 243 -9.51 -4.43 -12.16
C TRP A 243 -10.49 -5.48 -12.72
N PRO A 244 -10.36 -5.87 -14.00
CA PRO A 244 -9.56 -5.20 -15.04
C PRO A 244 -10.26 -3.90 -15.50
N ALA A 245 -9.50 -2.85 -15.79
CA ALA A 245 -9.99 -1.50 -16.09
C ALA A 245 -11.03 -1.46 -17.23
N VAL A 246 -10.86 -2.31 -18.24
CA VAL A 246 -11.77 -2.41 -19.39
C VAL A 246 -13.19 -2.86 -19.01
N ASN A 247 -13.31 -3.68 -17.95
CA ASN A 247 -14.59 -4.15 -17.41
C ASN A 247 -14.40 -4.53 -15.94
N PRO A 248 -14.41 -3.54 -15.02
CA PRO A 248 -13.99 -3.75 -13.65
C PRO A 248 -14.83 -4.82 -12.95
N ALA A 249 -14.16 -5.80 -12.36
CA ALA A 249 -14.78 -6.99 -11.78
C ALA A 249 -14.51 -7.10 -10.27
N ILE A 250 -13.32 -6.69 -9.81
CA ILE A 250 -12.87 -6.84 -8.43
C ILE A 250 -12.15 -5.57 -7.92
N ASP A 251 -12.19 -5.40 -6.60
CA ASP A 251 -11.66 -4.27 -5.83
C ASP A 251 -10.33 -4.67 -5.17
N ILE A 252 -9.22 -4.61 -5.90
CA ILE A 252 -7.90 -5.04 -5.37
C ILE A 252 -6.98 -3.89 -5.01
N ASP A 253 -7.33 -2.67 -5.43
CA ASP A 253 -6.66 -1.44 -5.06
C ASP A 253 -7.39 -0.76 -3.90
N HIS A 254 -6.68 -0.41 -2.83
CA HIS A 254 -7.30 0.09 -1.59
C HIS A 254 -6.59 1.30 -1.02
N ILE A 255 -7.35 2.13 -0.30
CA ILE A 255 -6.85 3.21 0.56
C ILE A 255 -7.39 2.96 1.98
N PHE A 256 -6.53 3.11 2.97
CA PHE A 256 -6.83 2.96 4.38
C PHE A 256 -6.33 4.15 5.20
N THR A 257 -7.06 4.48 6.25
CA THR A 257 -6.62 5.42 7.30
C THR A 257 -6.35 4.66 8.59
N PHE A 258 -5.36 5.09 9.36
CA PHE A 258 -5.05 4.43 10.63
C PHE A 258 -6.12 4.74 11.69
N LYS A 259 -6.48 3.76 12.53
CA LYS A 259 -7.52 3.91 13.57
C LYS A 259 -7.20 4.89 14.68
N GLY A 260 -5.93 5.26 14.83
CA GLY A 260 -5.52 6.31 15.76
C GLY A 260 -6.07 7.70 15.37
N GLN A 261 -6.62 7.85 14.16
CA GLN A 261 -7.22 9.06 13.66
C GLN A 261 -8.69 8.84 13.28
N VAL A 262 -9.47 9.93 13.29
CA VAL A 262 -10.85 9.96 12.77
C VAL A 262 -10.88 10.84 11.52
N TRP A 263 -11.36 10.27 10.42
CA TRP A 263 -11.43 10.92 9.12
C TRP A 263 -12.85 10.89 8.56
N ASP A 264 -13.26 11.99 7.95
CA ASP A 264 -14.43 12.03 7.07
C ASP A 264 -13.97 11.83 5.62
N VAL A 265 -14.66 10.95 4.89
CA VAL A 265 -14.50 10.81 3.44
C VAL A 265 -15.43 11.82 2.76
N LYS A 266 -14.86 12.88 2.18
CA LYS A 266 -15.61 13.97 1.55
C LYS A 266 -16.01 13.63 0.12
N ASN A 267 -15.13 12.91 -0.57
CA ASN A 267 -15.34 12.45 -1.93
C ASN A 267 -14.59 11.13 -2.17
N MET A 268 -15.11 10.30 -3.08
CA MET A 268 -14.48 9.06 -3.52
C MET A 268 -14.79 8.82 -5.00
N GLU A 269 -13.75 8.60 -5.80
CA GLU A 269 -13.85 8.45 -7.24
C GLU A 269 -12.98 7.28 -7.74
N ILE A 270 -13.59 6.44 -8.57
CA ILE A 270 -12.92 5.41 -9.37
C ILE A 270 -13.29 5.71 -10.82
N PRO A 271 -12.48 6.49 -11.55
CA PRO A 271 -12.85 6.96 -12.87
C PRO A 271 -12.77 5.81 -13.88
N THR A 272 -13.75 5.74 -14.77
CA THR A 272 -13.85 4.72 -15.83
C THR A 272 -13.76 5.36 -17.21
N ASP A 273 -13.69 4.55 -18.26
CA ASP A 273 -13.63 5.04 -19.63
C ASP A 273 -14.79 5.98 -19.97
N SER A 274 -14.43 7.12 -20.52
CA SER A 274 -15.38 8.15 -20.95
C SER A 274 -14.90 8.82 -22.24
N LYS A 275 -15.74 9.67 -22.82
CA LYS A 275 -15.35 10.49 -23.98
C LYS A 275 -14.17 11.42 -23.67
N GLU A 276 -13.94 11.76 -22.40
CA GLU A 276 -12.89 12.69 -21.98
C GLU A 276 -11.55 12.00 -21.74
N PHE A 277 -11.58 10.73 -21.33
CA PHE A 277 -10.36 9.95 -21.07
C PHE A 277 -10.65 8.45 -21.09
N GLN A 278 -9.72 7.69 -21.68
CA GLN A 278 -9.78 6.24 -21.79
C GLN A 278 -8.77 5.64 -20.80
N TRP A 279 -9.18 5.46 -19.54
CA TRP A 279 -8.33 4.94 -18.48
C TRP A 279 -7.81 3.54 -18.77
N SER A 280 -8.66 2.67 -19.34
CA SER A 280 -8.30 1.29 -19.68
C SER A 280 -7.25 1.17 -20.80
N SER A 281 -6.97 2.28 -21.50
CA SER A 281 -5.89 2.34 -22.49
C SER A 281 -4.52 2.67 -21.89
N VAL A 282 -4.48 3.14 -20.63
CA VAL A 282 -3.27 3.57 -19.92
C VAL A 282 -2.76 2.47 -18.99
N SER A 283 -3.66 1.86 -18.22
CA SER A 283 -3.37 0.73 -17.33
C SER A 283 -4.54 -0.25 -17.34
N ASP A 284 -4.28 -1.50 -16.99
CA ASP A 284 -5.30 -2.50 -16.73
C ASP A 284 -5.94 -2.35 -15.34
N HIS A 285 -5.48 -1.40 -14.52
CA HIS A 285 -6.16 -0.95 -13.30
C HIS A 285 -6.79 0.44 -13.47
N LEU A 286 -7.80 0.75 -12.68
CA LEU A 286 -8.33 2.10 -12.49
C LEU A 286 -7.77 2.69 -11.20
N PRO A 287 -7.49 4.01 -11.13
CA PRO A 287 -7.07 4.63 -9.88
C PRO A 287 -8.22 4.69 -8.88
N ILE A 288 -7.88 4.63 -7.59
CA ILE A 288 -8.79 4.95 -6.49
C ILE A 288 -8.40 6.31 -5.95
N ILE A 289 -9.36 7.25 -5.83
CA ILE A 289 -9.10 8.63 -5.47
C ILE A 289 -10.04 9.05 -4.34
N ALA A 290 -9.50 9.48 -3.21
CA ALA A 290 -10.26 9.88 -2.04
C ALA A 290 -9.90 11.29 -1.58
N GLU A 291 -10.90 12.09 -1.19
CA GLU A 291 -10.71 13.34 -0.45
C GLU A 291 -11.07 13.13 1.02
N LEU A 292 -10.11 13.37 1.90
CA LEU A 292 -10.21 13.09 3.33
C LEU A 292 -10.15 14.40 4.12
N GLU A 293 -10.92 14.48 5.20
CA GLU A 293 -10.89 15.59 6.17
C GLU A 293 -10.65 15.04 7.58
N LEU A 294 -9.56 15.46 8.22
CA LEU A 294 -9.15 15.00 9.55
C LEU A 294 -10.02 15.64 10.63
N GLN A 295 -10.75 14.81 11.37
CA GLN A 295 -11.61 15.22 12.47
C GLN A 295 -10.88 15.16 13.82
N GLU A 296 -10.02 14.14 13.98
CA GLU A 296 -9.22 13.86 15.17
C GLU A 296 -7.88 13.26 14.73
N GLN A 297 -6.77 13.83 15.18
CA GLN A 297 -5.40 13.36 14.86
C GLN A 297 -4.84 12.39 15.90
#